data_AF-A0A0G0C1Z4-F1
#
_entry.id   AF-A0A0G0C1Z4-F1
#
_cell.length_a   1.000
_cell.length_b   1.000
_cell.length_c   1.000
_cell.angle_alpha   90.00
_cell.angle_beta   90.00
_cell.angle_gamma   90.00
#
_symmetry.space_group_name_H-M   'P 1'
#
loop_
_entity.id
_entity.type
_entity.pdbx_description
1 polymer ?
#
loop_
_entity_poly.entity_id
_entity_poly.type
_entity_poly.pdbx_seq_one_letter_code
_entity_poly.pdbx_strand_id
1 'polypeptide(L)'
;MTHLSFHLKKEVRRHLFDYLLLITAGIFFLISFNVFRGERLLEFILLLSFASFYIIWGIYHHIIEDTLHLKIVVEYVLIAFTIIFLPIYNKPMIYYPIEAMHKAGIKDVLISTSPDHAGDFANLLKDGSEFGLHLYYSIQNNPKGGIANAIGLAEDFAEGQKTLVILGDNIFSQNLKSVVTSFEKQDKGAVIYGVKMNNLAKQYGVIELDKTNKVVSIIEKPEFPKSNIAQVGIYMYDNRVFNLIRKLKPSARGELEVTDLNNVYLREGHLTCHLLDWWIDAGTSYDELLKANNLVFEKIKNKQL
;
A
#
# COMPACT_ATOMS: atom_id res chain seq x y z
N MET A 1 -44.51 -23.73 0.91
CA MET A 1 -44.50 -22.27 1.21
C MET A 1 -44.99 -21.92 2.62
N THR A 2 -45.88 -22.71 3.25
CA THR A 2 -46.47 -22.39 4.57
C THR A 2 -45.52 -22.59 5.76
N HIS A 3 -44.65 -23.59 5.76
CA HIS A 3 -43.71 -23.87 6.87
C HIS A 3 -42.58 -22.83 7.02
N LEU A 4 -42.01 -22.35 5.91
CA LEU A 4 -40.93 -21.34 5.92
C LEU A 4 -41.43 -19.99 6.45
N SER A 5 -42.65 -19.59 6.09
CA SER A 5 -43.26 -18.34 6.56
C SER A 5 -43.58 -18.35 8.06
N PHE A 6 -43.86 -19.52 8.62
CA PHE A 6 -44.16 -19.68 10.05
C PHE A 6 -42.88 -19.60 10.89
N HIS A 7 -41.80 -20.23 10.42
CA HIS A 7 -40.50 -20.17 11.07
C HIS A 7 -39.92 -18.75 11.05
N LEU A 8 -39.93 -18.08 9.89
CA LEU A 8 -39.51 -16.67 9.77
C LEU A 8 -40.32 -15.76 10.71
N LYS A 9 -41.64 -15.92 10.78
CA LYS A 9 -42.48 -15.09 11.67
C LYS A 9 -42.16 -15.31 13.15
N LYS A 10 -41.81 -16.54 13.54
CA LYS A 10 -41.47 -16.87 14.93
C LYS A 10 -40.10 -16.32 15.32
N GLU A 11 -39.14 -16.40 14.41
CA GLU A 11 -37.76 -15.93 14.60
C GLU A 11 -37.66 -14.40 14.55
N VAL A 12 -38.33 -13.75 13.60
CA VAL A 12 -38.45 -12.28 13.54
C VAL A 12 -39.17 -11.73 14.77
N ARG A 13 -40.21 -12.41 15.27
CA ARG A 13 -40.91 -11.98 16.50
C ARG A 13 -40.04 -12.15 17.75
N ARG A 14 -39.17 -13.16 17.79
CA ARG A 14 -38.22 -13.39 18.89
C ARG A 14 -37.18 -12.27 18.98
N HIS A 15 -36.70 -11.80 17.82
CA HIS A 15 -35.63 -10.80 17.70
C HIS A 15 -36.11 -9.39 17.37
N LEU A 16 -37.43 -9.15 17.38
CA LEU A 16 -38.03 -7.87 16.98
C LEU A 16 -37.51 -6.70 17.81
N PHE A 17 -37.32 -6.93 19.12
CA PHE A 17 -36.83 -5.92 20.04
C PHE A 17 -35.37 -5.54 19.73
N ASP A 18 -34.54 -6.54 19.43
CA ASP A 18 -33.15 -6.34 19.05
C ASP A 18 -33.00 -5.56 17.75
N TYR A 19 -33.80 -5.91 16.74
CA TYR A 19 -33.82 -5.15 15.49
C TYR A 19 -34.29 -3.70 15.71
N LEU A 20 -35.32 -3.49 16.53
CA LEU A 20 -35.80 -2.15 16.85
C LEU A 20 -34.73 -1.33 17.60
N LEU A 21 -34.01 -1.95 18.53
CA LEU A 21 -32.93 -1.33 19.28
C LEU A 21 -31.75 -0.95 18.37
N LEU A 22 -31.33 -1.84 17.47
CA LEU A 22 -30.26 -1.54 16.51
C LEU A 22 -30.65 -0.44 15.52
N ILE A 23 -31.89 -0.45 15.02
CA ILE A 23 -32.39 0.57 14.10
C ILE A 23 -32.44 1.94 14.80
N THR A 24 -32.95 1.99 16.03
CA THR A 24 -33.01 3.24 16.81
C THR A 24 -31.63 3.77 17.17
N ALA A 25 -30.70 2.90 17.59
CA ALA A 25 -29.30 3.27 17.82
C ALA A 25 -28.61 3.75 16.53
N GLY A 26 -28.85 3.11 15.39
CA GLY A 26 -28.31 3.50 14.09
C GLY A 26 -28.85 4.85 13.60
N ILE A 27 -30.15 5.11 13.76
CA ILE A 27 -30.76 6.41 13.45
C ILE A 27 -30.18 7.50 14.35
N PHE A 28 -30.06 7.24 15.66
CA PHE A 28 -29.46 8.18 16.60
C PHE A 28 -28.02 8.50 16.21
N PHE A 29 -27.21 7.47 15.90
CA PHE A 29 -25.85 7.65 15.43
C PHE A 29 -25.79 8.51 14.16
N LEU A 30 -26.62 8.23 13.15
CA LEU A 30 -26.64 9.02 11.90
C LEU A 30 -27.02 10.49 12.13
N ILE A 31 -28.00 10.75 13.00
CA ILE A 31 -28.40 12.11 13.37
C ILE A 31 -27.25 12.81 14.10
N SER A 32 -26.69 12.19 15.13
CA SER A 32 -25.58 12.76 15.90
C SER A 32 -24.36 13.00 15.02
N PHE A 33 -23.97 12.04 14.19
CA PHE A 33 -22.83 12.17 13.28
C PHE A 33 -23.01 13.33 12.30
N ASN A 34 -24.23 13.55 11.80
CA ASN A 34 -24.51 14.69 10.92
C ASN A 34 -24.57 16.03 11.68
N VAL A 35 -25.01 16.05 12.93
CA VAL A 35 -25.03 17.25 13.80
C VAL A 35 -23.61 17.71 14.15
N PHE A 36 -22.72 16.75 14.46
CA PHE A 36 -21.34 17.03 14.85
C PHE A 36 -20.35 17.01 13.68
N ARG A 37 -20.88 17.11 12.46
CA ARG A 37 -20.08 17.05 11.24
C ARG A 37 -19.05 18.18 11.20
N GLY A 38 -17.78 17.81 11.07
CA GLY A 38 -16.64 18.73 11.08
C GLY A 38 -15.90 18.81 12.42
N GLU A 39 -16.46 18.29 13.51
CA GLU A 39 -15.78 18.16 14.80
C GLU A 39 -15.14 16.77 14.96
N ARG A 40 -13.91 16.63 14.46
CA ARG A 40 -13.20 15.34 14.36
C ARG A 40 -13.16 14.54 15.67
N LEU A 41 -13.00 15.20 16.81
CA LEU A 41 -12.96 14.53 18.11
C LEU A 41 -14.32 13.92 18.46
N LEU A 42 -15.43 14.65 18.25
CA LEU A 42 -16.77 14.15 18.51
C LEU A 42 -17.17 13.06 17.52
N GLU A 43 -16.86 13.21 16.24
CA GLU A 43 -17.09 12.17 15.22
C GLU A 43 -16.41 10.86 15.61
N PHE A 44 -15.16 10.93 16.07
CA PHE A 44 -14.40 9.77 16.53
C PHE A 44 -14.99 9.14 17.80
N ILE A 45 -15.38 9.96 18.80
CA ILE A 45 -16.03 9.47 20.02
C ILE A 45 -17.36 8.79 19.69
N LEU A 46 -18.15 9.34 18.75
CA LEU A 46 -19.42 8.74 18.32
C LEU A 46 -19.20 7.38 17.65
N LEU A 47 -18.19 7.27 16.78
CA LEU A 47 -17.83 6.00 16.13
C LEU A 47 -17.43 4.95 17.17
N LEU A 48 -16.55 5.30 18.10
CA LEU A 48 -16.13 4.40 19.19
C LEU A 48 -17.30 3.99 20.07
N SER A 49 -18.20 4.92 20.39
CA SER A 49 -19.37 4.66 21.23
C SER A 49 -20.35 3.71 20.54
N PHE A 50 -20.60 3.90 19.24
CA PHE A 50 -21.47 3.04 18.45
C PHE A 50 -20.88 1.64 18.25
N ALA A 51 -19.58 1.55 17.97
CA ALA A 51 -18.87 0.27 17.88
C ALA A 51 -18.92 -0.49 19.22
N SER A 52 -18.67 0.20 20.34
CA SER A 52 -18.74 -0.38 21.68
C SER A 52 -20.14 -0.90 22.00
N PHE A 53 -21.18 -0.11 21.70
CA PHE A 53 -22.57 -0.52 21.86
C PHE A 53 -22.89 -1.78 21.05
N TYR A 54 -22.46 -1.82 19.79
CA TYR A 54 -22.70 -2.95 18.89
C TYR A 54 -22.01 -4.23 19.38
N ILE A 55 -20.77 -4.13 19.85
CA ILE A 55 -20.03 -5.26 20.44
C ILE A 55 -20.72 -5.77 21.71
N ILE A 56 -21.10 -4.87 22.63
CA ILE A 56 -21.78 -5.24 23.88
C ILE A 56 -23.12 -5.92 23.58
N TRP A 57 -23.91 -5.37 22.65
CA TRP A 57 -25.17 -5.96 22.22
C TRP A 57 -24.97 -7.33 21.59
N GLY A 58 -23.98 -7.49 20.68
CA GLY A 58 -23.66 -8.76 20.05
C GLY A 58 -23.24 -9.86 21.05
N ILE A 59 -22.40 -9.50 22.03
CA ILE A 59 -22.04 -10.40 23.13
C ILE A 59 -23.27 -10.81 23.94
N TYR A 60 -24.11 -9.85 24.33
CA TYR A 60 -25.33 -10.10 25.11
C TYR A 60 -26.31 -11.02 24.36
N HIS A 61 -26.56 -10.73 23.07
CA HIS A 61 -27.44 -11.50 22.22
C HIS A 61 -26.96 -12.95 22.08
N HIS A 62 -25.66 -13.18 21.86
CA HIS A 62 -25.11 -14.53 21.74
C HIS A 62 -25.03 -15.30 23.07
N ILE A 63 -24.87 -14.61 24.21
CA ILE A 63 -24.98 -15.23 25.54
C ILE A 63 -26.41 -15.73 25.78
N ILE A 64 -27.43 -14.94 25.43
CA ILE A 64 -28.83 -15.31 25.63
C ILE A 64 -29.27 -16.45 24.72
N GLU A 65 -28.80 -16.44 23.48
CA GLU A 65 -29.17 -17.45 22.49
C GLU A 65 -28.32 -18.73 22.59
N ASP A 66 -27.38 -18.81 23.55
CA ASP A 66 -26.48 -19.95 23.77
C ASP A 66 -25.72 -20.37 22.49
N THR A 67 -25.40 -19.38 21.65
CA THR A 67 -24.80 -19.54 20.31
C THR A 67 -23.35 -19.06 20.25
N LEU A 68 -22.72 -18.84 21.40
CA LEU A 68 -21.36 -18.31 21.50
C LEU A 68 -20.30 -19.35 21.05
N HIS A 69 -20.28 -19.67 19.76
CA HIS A 69 -19.12 -20.27 19.12
C HIS A 69 -18.07 -19.17 18.98
N LEU A 70 -16.90 -19.39 19.61
CA LEU A 70 -15.73 -18.49 19.71
C LEU A 70 -15.28 -17.82 18.39
N LYS A 71 -15.80 -18.25 17.23
CA LYS A 71 -15.51 -17.74 15.89
C LYS A 71 -16.25 -16.46 15.52
N ILE A 72 -17.43 -16.17 16.10
CA ILE A 72 -18.28 -15.03 15.70
C ILE A 72 -17.82 -13.70 16.35
N VAL A 73 -17.12 -13.75 17.48
CA VAL A 73 -16.62 -12.55 18.18
C VAL A 73 -15.54 -11.80 17.37
N VAL A 74 -14.82 -12.48 16.47
CA VAL A 74 -13.74 -11.88 15.67
C VAL A 74 -14.29 -10.97 14.55
N GLU A 75 -15.45 -11.29 13.98
CA GLU A 75 -16.06 -10.50 12.89
C GLU A 75 -16.49 -9.09 13.37
N TYR A 76 -16.88 -8.96 14.64
CA TYR A 76 -17.32 -7.70 15.25
C TYR A 76 -16.19 -6.76 15.70
N VAL A 77 -14.95 -7.26 15.80
CA VAL A 77 -13.78 -6.48 16.26
C VAL A 77 -13.06 -5.79 15.08
N LEU A 78 -13.35 -6.17 13.84
CA LEU A 78 -12.58 -5.80 12.64
C LEU A 78 -12.91 -4.44 11.99
N ILE A 79 -13.73 -3.57 12.60
CA ILE A 79 -14.05 -2.23 12.04
C ILE A 79 -13.03 -1.15 12.45
N ALA A 80 -11.94 -1.52 13.12
CA ALA A 80 -10.91 -0.57 13.54
C ALA A 80 -9.89 -0.28 12.42
N PHE A 81 -10.22 0.74 11.61
CA PHE A 81 -9.37 1.54 10.72
C PHE A 81 -7.84 1.35 10.85
N THR A 82 -7.23 0.95 9.74
CA THR A 82 -5.78 0.80 9.65
C THR A 82 -5.10 1.94 8.88
N ILE A 83 -3.88 2.27 9.31
CA ILE A 83 -3.08 3.46 8.99
C ILE A 83 -2.68 3.60 7.50
N ILE A 84 -3.03 2.63 6.65
CA ILE A 84 -2.77 2.67 5.19
C ILE A 84 -3.92 3.32 4.40
N PHE A 85 -5.07 3.54 5.04
CA PHE A 85 -6.17 4.33 4.49
C PHE A 85 -5.92 5.84 4.51
N LEU A 86 -4.76 6.30 4.97
CA LEU A 86 -4.47 7.73 5.04
C LEU A 86 -4.62 8.33 3.64
N PRO A 87 -5.67 9.15 3.43
CA PRO A 87 -5.88 9.73 2.12
C PRO A 87 -4.73 10.68 1.86
N ILE A 88 -4.14 10.57 0.67
CA ILE A 88 -3.31 11.64 0.16
C ILE A 88 -4.23 12.48 -0.67
N TYR A 89 -4.63 13.59 -0.07
CA TYR A 89 -5.62 14.52 -0.56
C TYR A 89 -6.99 13.86 -0.80
N ASN A 90 -7.27 13.38 -2.01
CA ASN A 90 -8.60 12.95 -2.43
C ASN A 90 -8.75 11.44 -2.68
N LYS A 91 -7.71 10.63 -2.46
CA LYS A 91 -7.78 9.17 -2.62
C LYS A 91 -6.76 8.41 -1.74
N PRO A 92 -6.94 7.10 -1.50
CA PRO A 92 -6.00 6.28 -0.74
C PRO A 92 -4.60 6.30 -1.35
N MET A 93 -3.57 6.28 -0.50
CA MET A 93 -2.16 6.33 -0.91
C MET A 93 -1.79 5.25 -1.95
N ILE A 94 -2.28 4.02 -1.80
CA ILE A 94 -1.99 2.91 -2.73
C ILE A 94 -2.57 3.12 -4.15
N TYR A 95 -3.55 4.02 -4.33
CA TYR A 95 -4.14 4.24 -5.66
C TYR A 95 -3.13 4.87 -6.63
N TYR A 96 -2.20 5.69 -6.13
CA TYR A 96 -1.20 6.35 -6.97
C TYR A 96 -0.29 5.35 -7.71
N PRO A 97 0.40 4.40 -7.03
CA PRO A 97 1.19 3.39 -7.73
C PRO A 97 0.34 2.44 -8.59
N ILE A 98 -0.87 2.07 -8.15
CA ILE A 98 -1.78 1.20 -8.93
C ILE A 98 -2.18 1.85 -10.27
N GLU A 99 -2.59 3.11 -10.24
CA GLU A 99 -2.89 3.86 -11.46
C GLU A 99 -1.66 4.06 -12.34
N ALA A 100 -0.47 4.24 -11.74
CA ALA A 100 0.78 4.33 -12.48
C ALA A 100 1.11 3.02 -13.22
N MET A 101 0.89 1.87 -12.59
CA MET A 101 1.03 0.55 -13.22
C MET A 101 0.07 0.37 -14.39
N HIS A 102 -1.21 0.73 -14.21
CA HIS A 102 -2.19 0.71 -15.30
C HIS A 102 -1.77 1.60 -16.48
N LYS A 103 -1.37 2.86 -16.21
CA LYS A 103 -0.89 3.81 -17.22
C LYS A 103 0.38 3.31 -17.94
N ALA A 104 1.21 2.55 -17.24
CA ALA A 104 2.40 1.92 -17.80
C ALA A 104 2.09 0.73 -18.73
N GLY A 105 0.86 0.22 -18.72
CA GLY A 105 0.41 -0.90 -19.54
C GLY A 105 0.46 -2.26 -18.85
N ILE A 106 0.71 -2.29 -17.54
CA ILE A 106 0.71 -3.53 -16.74
C ILE A 106 -0.72 -4.07 -16.62
N LYS A 107 -0.86 -5.40 -16.53
CA LYS A 107 -2.14 -6.10 -16.38
C LYS A 107 -2.21 -6.86 -15.06
N ASP A 108 -1.23 -7.69 -14.80
CA ASP A 108 -1.16 -8.48 -13.57
C ASP A 108 -0.26 -7.78 -12.55
N VAL A 109 -0.77 -7.61 -11.32
CA VAL A 109 -0.04 -6.94 -10.24
C VAL A 109 -0.16 -7.75 -8.96
N LEU A 110 0.98 -8.04 -8.34
CA LEU A 110 1.05 -8.62 -7.01
C LEU A 110 1.21 -7.54 -5.95
N ILE A 111 0.27 -7.47 -5.02
CA ILE A 111 0.32 -6.63 -3.82
C ILE A 111 0.93 -7.46 -2.68
N SER A 112 2.13 -7.09 -2.24
CA SER A 112 2.78 -7.67 -1.07
C SER A 112 2.57 -6.76 0.13
N THR A 113 2.05 -7.30 1.23
CA THR A 113 1.76 -6.54 2.45
C THR A 113 1.98 -7.38 3.71
N SER A 114 1.94 -6.75 4.89
CA SER A 114 2.04 -7.46 6.16
C SER A 114 0.79 -8.32 6.45
N PRO A 115 0.91 -9.36 7.30
CA PRO A 115 -0.25 -10.17 7.69
C PRO A 115 -1.40 -9.33 8.26
N ASP A 116 -1.07 -8.30 9.02
CA ASP A 116 -2.04 -7.43 9.72
C ASP A 116 -2.85 -6.54 8.77
N HIS A 117 -2.40 -6.34 7.52
CA HIS A 117 -3.01 -5.42 6.55
C HIS A 117 -3.52 -6.11 5.29
N ALA A 118 -3.29 -7.42 5.14
CA ALA A 118 -3.69 -8.16 3.95
C ALA A 118 -5.20 -8.08 3.67
N GLY A 119 -6.02 -8.19 4.71
CA GLY A 119 -7.48 -8.03 4.60
C GLY A 119 -7.91 -6.64 4.17
N ASP A 120 -7.23 -5.59 4.65
CA ASP A 120 -7.55 -4.21 4.31
C ASP A 120 -7.35 -3.92 2.83
N PHE A 121 -6.22 -4.36 2.26
CA PHE A 121 -5.94 -4.22 0.84
C PHE A 121 -6.90 -5.03 -0.02
N ALA A 122 -7.22 -6.26 0.37
CA ALA A 122 -8.18 -7.09 -0.36
C ALA A 122 -9.58 -6.46 -0.38
N ASN A 123 -10.02 -5.87 0.74
CA ASN A 123 -11.30 -5.17 0.82
C ASN A 123 -11.32 -3.88 -0.02
N LEU A 124 -10.22 -3.12 -0.02
CA LEU A 124 -10.12 -1.85 -0.73
C LEU A 124 -9.99 -2.04 -2.24
N LEU A 125 -9.07 -2.90 -2.69
CA LEU A 125 -8.68 -3.01 -4.08
C LEU A 125 -9.36 -4.17 -4.83
N LYS A 126 -9.95 -5.12 -4.09
CA LYS A 126 -10.68 -6.28 -4.63
C LYS A 126 -9.83 -7.05 -5.65
N ASP A 127 -10.37 -7.35 -6.83
CA ASP A 127 -9.66 -8.05 -7.90
C ASP A 127 -8.92 -7.11 -8.86
N GLY A 128 -8.99 -5.78 -8.66
CA GLY A 128 -8.40 -4.79 -9.57
C GLY A 128 -9.23 -4.40 -10.77
N SER A 129 -10.41 -4.97 -10.96
CA SER A 129 -11.26 -4.73 -12.14
C SER A 129 -11.60 -3.25 -12.31
N GLU A 130 -11.81 -2.53 -11.20
CA GLU A 130 -12.05 -1.08 -11.17
C GLU A 130 -10.89 -0.25 -11.78
N PHE A 131 -9.67 -0.80 -11.75
CA PHE A 131 -8.47 -0.19 -12.32
C PHE A 131 -8.09 -0.80 -13.69
N GLY A 132 -8.84 -1.77 -14.20
CA GLY A 132 -8.48 -2.51 -15.42
C GLY A 132 -7.21 -3.36 -15.26
N LEU A 133 -6.98 -3.89 -14.05
CA LEU A 133 -5.87 -4.76 -13.64
C LEU A 133 -6.41 -6.09 -13.08
N HIS A 134 -5.54 -7.07 -12.94
CA HIS A 134 -5.76 -8.27 -12.13
C HIS A 134 -4.83 -8.21 -10.92
N LEU A 135 -5.42 -8.09 -9.73
CA LEU A 135 -4.67 -8.00 -8.47
C LEU A 135 -4.56 -9.35 -7.79
N TYR A 136 -3.34 -9.67 -7.40
CA TYR A 136 -2.97 -10.81 -6.59
C TYR A 136 -2.41 -10.31 -5.26
N TYR A 137 -2.49 -11.13 -4.21
CA TYR A 137 -2.05 -10.74 -2.87
C TYR A 137 -1.05 -11.73 -2.32
N SER A 138 0.03 -11.23 -1.72
CA SER A 138 1.02 -12.00 -0.98
C SER A 138 1.27 -11.40 0.39
N ILE A 139 1.67 -12.24 1.33
CA ILE A 139 1.91 -11.86 2.72
C ILE A 139 3.42 -11.89 3.00
N GLN A 140 3.96 -10.73 3.36
CA GLN A 140 5.32 -10.59 3.86
C GLN A 140 5.35 -10.79 5.37
N ASN A 141 5.60 -12.03 5.80
CA ASN A 141 5.60 -12.41 7.24
C ASN A 141 6.66 -11.65 8.07
N ASN A 142 7.80 -11.30 7.46
CA ASN A 142 8.84 -10.54 8.13
C ASN A 142 8.89 -9.11 7.56
N PRO A 143 8.20 -8.13 8.16
CA PRO A 143 8.23 -6.75 7.70
C PRO A 143 9.62 -6.09 7.81
N LYS A 144 10.52 -6.65 8.64
CA LYS A 144 11.94 -6.23 8.70
C LYS A 144 12.79 -6.87 7.60
N GLY A 145 12.21 -7.68 6.71
CA GLY A 145 12.93 -8.31 5.61
C GLY A 145 13.46 -7.31 4.58
N GLY A 146 12.94 -6.08 4.57
CA GLY A 146 13.31 -5.05 3.61
C GLY A 146 12.63 -5.24 2.25
N ILE A 147 12.85 -4.28 1.36
CA ILE A 147 12.24 -4.23 0.03
C ILE A 147 12.66 -5.44 -0.82
N ALA A 148 13.93 -5.85 -0.76
CA ALA A 148 14.41 -6.98 -1.54
C ALA A 148 13.75 -8.31 -1.11
N ASN A 149 13.35 -8.46 0.15
CA ASN A 149 12.58 -9.63 0.59
C ASN A 149 11.18 -9.66 -0.04
N ALA A 150 10.48 -8.53 -0.11
CA ALA A 150 9.16 -8.43 -0.76
C ALA A 150 9.26 -8.76 -2.26
N ILE A 151 10.29 -8.28 -2.95
CA ILE A 151 10.55 -8.64 -4.35
C ILE A 151 10.77 -10.15 -4.48
N GLY A 152 11.49 -10.78 -3.54
CA GLY A 152 11.72 -12.22 -3.53
C GLY A 152 10.44 -13.07 -3.46
N LEU A 153 9.40 -12.58 -2.78
CA LEU A 153 8.10 -13.28 -2.67
C LEU A 153 7.33 -13.31 -3.99
N ALA A 154 7.71 -12.49 -4.97
CA ALA A 154 7.07 -12.43 -6.28
C ALA A 154 7.64 -13.42 -7.30
N GLU A 155 8.56 -14.32 -6.92
CA GLU A 155 9.23 -15.24 -7.86
C GLU A 155 8.23 -16.12 -8.64
N ASP A 156 7.31 -16.76 -7.92
CA ASP A 156 6.30 -17.62 -8.54
C ASP A 156 5.32 -16.81 -9.40
N PHE A 157 4.90 -15.62 -8.91
CA PHE A 157 4.01 -14.72 -9.64
C PHE A 157 4.65 -14.19 -10.94
N ALA A 158 5.96 -13.94 -10.94
CA ALA A 158 6.65 -13.39 -12.10
C ALA A 158 6.80 -14.42 -13.21
N GLU A 159 6.70 -15.72 -12.95
CA GLU A 159 6.78 -16.79 -13.97
C GLU A 159 7.99 -16.65 -14.93
N GLY A 160 9.13 -16.22 -14.40
CA GLY A 160 10.35 -15.98 -15.17
C GLY A 160 10.34 -14.74 -16.08
N GLN A 161 9.29 -13.92 -16.02
CA GLN A 161 9.18 -12.63 -16.70
C GLN A 161 9.97 -11.53 -15.97
N LYS A 162 10.06 -10.36 -16.61
CA LYS A 162 10.62 -9.14 -16.02
C LYS A 162 9.60 -8.51 -15.09
N THR A 163 10.08 -7.84 -14.05
CA THR A 163 9.23 -7.31 -12.98
C THR A 163 9.40 -5.81 -12.85
N LEU A 164 8.28 -5.08 -12.84
CA LEU A 164 8.20 -3.69 -12.36
C LEU A 164 7.79 -3.71 -10.89
N VAL A 165 8.54 -3.01 -10.05
CA VAL A 165 8.31 -2.86 -8.62
C VAL A 165 8.09 -1.38 -8.34
N ILE A 166 6.98 -1.06 -7.67
CA ILE A 166 6.69 0.29 -7.17
C ILE A 166 6.30 0.16 -5.70
N LEU A 167 6.95 0.94 -4.83
CA LEU A 167 6.59 0.98 -3.42
C LEU A 167 5.22 1.66 -3.22
N GLY A 168 4.41 1.14 -2.29
CA GLY A 168 3.01 1.52 -2.12
C GLY A 168 2.76 2.96 -1.67
N ASP A 169 3.78 3.61 -1.13
CA ASP A 169 3.79 4.98 -0.58
C ASP A 169 4.46 6.01 -1.48
N ASN A 170 4.90 5.61 -2.67
CA ASN A 170 5.62 6.45 -3.61
C ASN A 170 4.67 7.12 -4.61
N ILE A 171 4.69 8.46 -4.64
CA ILE A 171 3.78 9.27 -5.44
C ILE A 171 4.55 10.10 -6.47
N PHE A 172 4.13 9.98 -7.73
CA PHE A 172 4.69 10.67 -8.89
C PHE A 172 3.65 10.72 -10.02
N SER A 173 3.88 11.51 -11.07
CA SER A 173 2.95 11.59 -12.23
C SER A 173 3.55 11.22 -13.58
N GLN A 174 4.86 10.99 -13.66
CA GLN A 174 5.51 10.63 -14.91
C GLN A 174 5.00 9.28 -15.43
N ASN A 175 4.70 9.20 -16.73
CA ASN A 175 4.28 7.97 -17.37
C ASN A 175 5.48 7.04 -17.60
N LEU A 176 5.41 5.81 -17.09
CA LEU A 176 6.49 4.82 -17.18
C LEU A 176 6.44 3.98 -18.47
N LYS A 177 5.35 4.06 -19.26
CA LYS A 177 5.09 3.17 -20.40
C LYS A 177 6.23 3.07 -21.41
N SER A 178 6.87 4.20 -21.75
CA SER A 178 7.98 4.22 -22.71
C SER A 178 9.19 3.45 -22.18
N VAL A 179 9.50 3.61 -20.89
CA VAL A 179 10.61 2.91 -20.24
C VAL A 179 10.28 1.43 -20.05
N VAL A 180 9.06 1.08 -19.64
CA VAL A 180 8.59 -0.31 -19.57
C VAL A 180 8.72 -1.00 -20.93
N THR A 181 8.20 -0.38 -21.99
CA THR A 181 8.28 -0.94 -23.36
C THR A 181 9.73 -1.11 -23.84
N SER A 182 10.63 -0.20 -23.45
CA SER A 182 12.06 -0.31 -23.76
C SER A 182 12.71 -1.45 -22.98
N PHE A 183 12.38 -1.58 -21.70
CA PHE A 183 12.93 -2.59 -20.81
C PHE A 183 12.46 -4.01 -21.18
N GLU A 184 11.22 -4.15 -21.65
CA GLU A 184 10.70 -5.41 -22.21
C GLU A 184 11.55 -5.93 -23.37
N LYS A 185 12.16 -5.04 -24.17
CA LYS A 185 13.04 -5.41 -25.30
C LYS A 185 14.50 -5.65 -24.89
N GLN A 186 14.91 -5.18 -23.71
CA GLN A 186 16.27 -5.33 -23.23
C GLN A 186 16.52 -6.76 -22.74
N ASP A 187 17.54 -7.44 -23.22
CA ASP A 187 17.78 -8.85 -22.85
C ASP A 187 17.96 -9.05 -21.32
N LYS A 188 18.81 -8.22 -20.71
CA LYS A 188 19.13 -8.29 -19.27
C LYS A 188 19.43 -6.91 -18.68
N GLY A 189 19.14 -6.75 -17.39
CA GLY A 189 19.56 -5.62 -16.57
C GLY A 189 18.52 -5.19 -15.56
N ALA A 190 18.73 -4.00 -15.03
CA ALA A 190 17.84 -3.33 -14.10
C ALA A 190 17.71 -1.86 -14.44
N VAL A 191 16.53 -1.31 -14.20
CA VAL A 191 16.22 0.11 -14.31
C VAL A 191 15.83 0.64 -12.94
N ILE A 192 16.42 1.75 -12.55
CA ILE A 192 16.04 2.48 -11.33
C ILE A 192 15.64 3.90 -11.68
N TYR A 193 14.91 4.54 -10.76
CA TYR A 193 14.59 5.95 -10.88
C TYR A 193 15.27 6.76 -9.79
N GLY A 194 15.63 7.99 -10.14
CA GLY A 194 16.12 8.98 -9.20
C GLY A 194 15.37 10.30 -9.34
N VAL A 195 15.43 11.13 -8.31
CA VAL A 195 14.92 12.50 -8.34
C VAL A 195 15.95 13.45 -7.74
N LYS A 196 16.12 14.62 -8.35
CA LYS A 196 17.00 15.66 -7.80
C LYS A 196 16.31 16.34 -6.62
N MET A 197 16.90 16.27 -5.43
CA MET A 197 16.36 16.85 -4.21
C MET A 197 17.43 17.63 -3.45
N ASN A 198 17.09 18.83 -3.00
CA ASN A 198 18.01 19.66 -2.25
C ASN A 198 18.07 19.19 -0.78
N ASN A 199 19.28 18.84 -0.31
CA ASN A 199 19.62 18.59 1.09
C ASN A 199 18.84 17.47 1.83
N LEU A 200 18.05 16.66 1.12
CA LEU A 200 17.25 15.57 1.69
C LEU A 200 17.64 14.18 1.18
N ALA A 201 18.57 14.07 0.23
CA ALA A 201 18.95 12.80 -0.38
C ALA A 201 19.55 11.78 0.62
N LYS A 202 20.16 12.24 1.73
CA LYS A 202 20.76 11.40 2.78
C LYS A 202 19.77 10.45 3.48
N GLN A 203 18.47 10.69 3.35
CA GLN A 203 17.43 9.84 3.94
C GLN A 203 17.13 8.59 3.11
N TYR A 204 17.67 8.52 1.88
CA TYR A 204 17.39 7.49 0.89
C TYR A 204 18.70 6.90 0.33
N GLY A 205 18.60 5.97 -0.61
CA GLY A 205 19.71 5.62 -1.49
C GLY A 205 20.13 6.84 -2.31
N VAL A 206 21.43 7.14 -2.40
CA VAL A 206 21.95 8.29 -3.16
C VAL A 206 22.66 7.79 -4.41
N ILE A 207 22.19 8.24 -5.58
CA ILE A 207 22.70 7.84 -6.90
C ILE A 207 23.72 8.86 -7.39
N GLU A 208 24.94 8.42 -7.66
CA GLU A 208 25.94 9.23 -8.35
C GLU A 208 25.87 8.97 -9.86
N LEU A 209 25.73 10.03 -10.66
CA LEU A 209 25.78 9.95 -12.12
C LEU A 209 27.07 10.61 -12.64
N ASP A 210 27.67 10.02 -13.68
CA ASP A 210 28.78 10.65 -14.40
C ASP A 210 28.30 11.74 -15.38
N LYS A 211 29.26 12.36 -16.08
CA LYS A 211 28.99 13.41 -17.08
C LYS A 211 28.17 12.91 -18.28
N THR A 212 28.04 11.60 -18.47
CA THR A 212 27.28 10.94 -19.54
C THR A 212 25.95 10.37 -19.05
N ASN A 213 25.52 10.71 -17.83
CA ASN A 213 24.33 10.17 -17.15
C ASN A 213 24.38 8.66 -16.88
N LYS A 214 25.57 8.05 -16.80
CA LYS A 214 25.70 6.66 -16.33
C LYS A 214 25.80 6.63 -14.80
N VAL A 215 25.24 5.58 -14.21
CA VAL A 215 25.34 5.35 -12.76
C VAL A 215 26.77 4.97 -12.40
N VAL A 216 27.34 5.66 -11.41
CA VAL A 216 28.71 5.44 -10.90
C VAL A 216 28.67 4.73 -9.56
N SER A 217 27.79 5.17 -8.66
CA SER A 217 27.65 4.57 -7.34
C SER A 217 26.24 4.75 -6.79
N ILE A 218 25.83 3.83 -5.91
CA ILE A 218 24.60 3.93 -5.13
C ILE A 218 24.94 3.58 -3.69
N ILE A 219 24.66 4.50 -2.77
CA ILE A 219 24.94 4.32 -1.34
C ILE A 219 23.65 4.51 -0.56
N GLU A 220 23.32 3.54 0.29
CA GLU A 220 22.13 3.60 1.16
C GLU A 220 22.37 4.57 2.30
N LYS A 221 21.55 5.61 2.41
CA LYS A 221 21.53 6.58 3.52
C LYS A 221 22.93 7.06 3.94
N PRO A 222 23.72 7.64 3.03
CA PRO A 222 25.08 8.06 3.33
C PRO A 222 25.09 9.26 4.28
N GLU A 223 26.03 9.30 5.22
CA GLU A 223 26.28 10.48 6.06
C GLU A 223 26.70 11.68 5.20
N PHE A 224 27.52 11.44 4.18
CA PHE A 224 28.02 12.44 3.24
C PHE A 224 27.58 12.07 1.81
N PRO A 225 26.42 12.58 1.34
CA PRO A 225 25.90 12.25 0.02
C PRO A 225 26.80 12.80 -1.09
N LYS A 226 27.20 11.95 -2.04
CA LYS A 226 28.03 12.33 -3.19
C LYS A 226 27.28 13.11 -4.28
N SER A 227 25.95 13.07 -4.23
CA SER A 227 25.07 13.77 -5.15
C SER A 227 23.77 14.17 -4.44
N ASN A 228 22.96 14.96 -5.12
CA ASN A 228 21.61 15.33 -4.67
C ASN A 228 20.53 14.49 -5.35
N ILE A 229 20.85 13.28 -5.83
CA ILE A 229 19.90 12.41 -6.52
C ILE A 229 19.47 11.30 -5.56
N ALA A 230 18.25 11.39 -5.06
CA ALA A 230 17.64 10.36 -4.24
C ALA A 230 17.10 9.24 -5.12
N GLN A 231 17.36 7.99 -4.76
CA GLN A 231 16.78 6.80 -5.36
C GLN A 231 15.31 6.72 -4.98
N VAL A 232 14.46 6.58 -5.99
CA VAL A 232 13.02 6.47 -5.87
C VAL A 232 12.61 5.00 -5.74
N GLY A 233 11.48 4.74 -5.09
CA GLY A 233 10.86 3.42 -4.94
C GLY A 233 10.25 2.85 -6.24
N ILE A 234 10.92 3.00 -7.38
CA ILE A 234 10.52 2.43 -8.67
C ILE A 234 11.71 1.67 -9.25
N TYR A 235 11.52 0.38 -9.47
CA TYR A 235 12.56 -0.53 -9.94
C TYR A 235 12.02 -1.41 -11.06
N MET A 236 12.82 -1.69 -12.07
CA MET A 236 12.53 -2.75 -13.05
C MET A 236 13.69 -3.73 -13.04
N TYR A 237 13.39 -5.02 -13.00
CA TYR A 237 14.42 -6.06 -12.98
C TYR A 237 14.14 -7.16 -13.99
N ASP A 238 15.22 -7.73 -14.52
CA ASP A 238 15.15 -9.02 -15.19
C ASP A 238 14.94 -10.16 -14.18
N ASN A 239 14.65 -11.36 -14.69
CA ASN A 239 14.33 -12.53 -13.88
C ASN A 239 15.49 -13.01 -12.98
N ARG A 240 16.72 -12.54 -13.18
CA ARG A 240 17.87 -12.91 -12.33
C ARG A 240 17.72 -12.33 -10.95
N VAL A 241 16.86 -11.32 -10.77
CA VAL A 241 16.60 -10.65 -9.48
C VAL A 241 16.33 -11.63 -8.35
N PHE A 242 15.54 -12.68 -8.57
CA PHE A 242 15.21 -13.67 -7.54
C PHE A 242 16.43 -14.47 -7.09
N ASN A 243 17.26 -14.91 -8.05
CA ASN A 243 18.53 -15.59 -7.78
C ASN A 243 19.53 -14.66 -7.07
N LEU A 244 19.52 -13.36 -7.39
CA LEU A 244 20.38 -12.38 -6.74
C LEU A 244 19.94 -12.10 -5.30
N ILE A 245 18.63 -11.94 -5.06
CA ILE A 245 18.05 -11.75 -3.72
C ILE A 245 18.42 -12.91 -2.79
N ARG A 246 18.36 -14.16 -3.28
CA ARG A 246 18.76 -15.35 -2.51
C ARG A 246 20.24 -15.34 -2.05
N LYS A 247 21.09 -14.55 -2.71
CA LYS A 247 22.52 -14.41 -2.38
C LYS A 247 22.83 -13.18 -1.54
N LEU A 248 21.85 -12.28 -1.33
CA LEU A 248 22.05 -11.11 -0.49
C LEU A 248 22.22 -11.49 0.97
N LYS A 249 22.98 -10.66 1.69
CA LYS A 249 23.13 -10.77 3.13
C LYS A 249 22.41 -9.59 3.77
N PRO A 250 21.77 -9.77 4.94
CA PRO A 250 21.19 -8.66 5.68
C PRO A 250 22.24 -7.59 5.98
N SER A 251 21.85 -6.32 5.91
CA SER A 251 22.69 -5.19 6.29
C SER A 251 22.92 -5.16 7.80
N ALA A 252 23.70 -4.18 8.28
CA ALA A 252 23.86 -3.92 9.71
C ALA A 252 22.52 -3.65 10.44
N ARG A 253 21.45 -3.34 9.68
CA ARG A 253 20.09 -3.12 10.19
C ARG A 253 19.23 -4.38 10.21
N GLY A 254 19.74 -5.49 9.65
CA GLY A 254 19.02 -6.75 9.52
C GLY A 254 18.07 -6.81 8.33
N GLU A 255 18.12 -5.82 7.42
CA GLU A 255 17.26 -5.73 6.24
C GLU A 255 17.99 -6.22 4.98
N LEU A 256 17.26 -6.82 4.03
CA LEU A 256 17.79 -7.04 2.69
C LEU A 256 17.62 -5.75 1.88
N GLU A 257 18.71 -5.01 1.74
CA GLU A 257 18.72 -3.69 1.12
C GLU A 257 18.55 -3.81 -0.40
N VAL A 258 17.57 -3.08 -0.95
CA VAL A 258 17.42 -2.96 -2.42
C VAL A 258 18.63 -2.25 -3.05
N THR A 259 19.32 -1.39 -2.28
CA THR A 259 20.56 -0.75 -2.72
C THR A 259 21.68 -1.75 -2.96
N ASP A 260 21.79 -2.80 -2.14
CA ASP A 260 22.77 -3.87 -2.36
C ASP A 260 22.44 -4.70 -3.60
N LEU A 261 21.15 -4.97 -3.83
CA LEU A 261 20.65 -5.60 -5.06
C LEU A 261 21.02 -4.78 -6.29
N ASN A 262 20.75 -3.47 -6.27
CA ASN A 262 21.08 -2.55 -7.36
C ASN A 262 22.59 -2.51 -7.62
N ASN A 263 23.41 -2.53 -6.57
CA ASN A 263 24.86 -2.55 -6.67
C ASN A 263 25.41 -3.84 -7.32
N VAL A 264 24.66 -4.95 -7.32
CA VAL A 264 25.02 -6.13 -8.14
C VAL A 264 24.89 -5.80 -9.62
N TYR A 265 23.74 -5.31 -10.07
CA TYR A 265 23.52 -4.91 -11.47
C TYR A 265 24.49 -3.82 -11.93
N LEU A 266 24.81 -2.87 -11.04
CA LEU A 266 25.78 -1.80 -11.31
C LEU A 266 27.17 -2.37 -11.61
N ARG A 267 27.67 -3.28 -10.77
CA ARG A 267 28.98 -3.92 -10.96
C ARG A 267 29.04 -4.76 -12.24
N GLU A 268 27.92 -5.32 -12.67
CA GLU A 268 27.81 -6.05 -13.95
C GLU A 268 27.66 -5.12 -15.16
N GLY A 269 27.54 -3.79 -14.98
CA GLY A 269 27.35 -2.83 -16.07
C GLY A 269 25.96 -2.90 -16.72
N HIS A 270 24.96 -3.43 -16.00
CA HIS A 270 23.59 -3.64 -16.49
C HIS A 270 22.54 -2.84 -15.73
N LEU A 271 22.94 -1.76 -15.05
CA LEU A 271 22.06 -0.85 -14.34
C LEU A 271 21.91 0.48 -15.09
N THR A 272 20.67 0.89 -15.35
CA THR A 272 20.34 2.19 -15.93
C THR A 272 19.49 3.02 -14.98
N CYS A 273 19.67 4.34 -14.98
CA CYS A 273 18.90 5.26 -14.15
C CYS A 273 18.13 6.27 -15.01
N HIS A 274 16.85 6.47 -14.70
CA HIS A 274 16.03 7.55 -15.24
C HIS A 274 15.73 8.58 -14.15
N LEU A 275 15.62 9.85 -14.54
CA LEU A 275 15.26 10.91 -13.60
C LEU A 275 13.78 11.25 -13.70
N LEU A 276 13.14 11.40 -12.54
CA LEU A 276 11.80 11.93 -12.41
C LEU A 276 11.82 13.46 -12.25
N ASP A 277 10.77 14.10 -12.74
CA ASP A 277 10.56 15.55 -12.56
C ASP A 277 10.22 15.91 -11.10
N TRP A 278 9.42 15.07 -10.46
CA TRP A 278 9.06 15.19 -9.05
C TRP A 278 8.64 13.83 -8.49
N TRP A 279 8.76 13.73 -7.17
CA TRP A 279 8.41 12.54 -6.41
C TRP A 279 8.22 12.93 -4.95
N ILE A 280 7.38 12.18 -4.23
CA ILE A 280 7.31 12.24 -2.78
C ILE A 280 7.03 10.86 -2.18
N ASP A 281 7.70 10.57 -1.08
CA ASP A 281 7.42 9.47 -0.18
C ASP A 281 6.47 9.97 0.91
N ALA A 282 5.32 9.31 1.06
CA ALA A 282 4.30 9.68 2.03
C ALA A 282 4.29 8.80 3.30
N GLY A 283 5.19 7.82 3.40
CA GLY A 283 5.17 6.78 4.45
C GLY A 283 6.14 7.02 5.62
N THR A 284 7.08 7.95 5.52
CA THR A 284 8.22 8.05 6.44
C THR A 284 7.96 8.81 7.74
N SER A 285 7.03 9.78 7.77
CA SER A 285 6.65 10.52 9.00
C SER A 285 5.35 11.31 8.84
N TYR A 286 4.78 11.79 9.94
CA TYR A 286 3.63 12.71 9.89
C TYR A 286 3.92 14.00 9.11
N ASP A 287 5.17 14.51 9.21
CA ASP A 287 5.59 15.71 8.47
C ASP A 287 5.69 15.42 6.96
N GLU A 288 6.22 14.27 6.57
CA GLU A 288 6.25 13.85 5.16
C GLU A 288 4.85 13.60 4.62
N LEU A 289 3.95 13.01 5.42
CA LEU A 289 2.55 12.85 5.05
C LEU A 289 1.84 14.19 4.80
N LEU A 290 2.08 15.20 5.65
CA LEU A 290 1.54 16.54 5.45
C LEU A 290 2.12 17.19 4.19
N LYS A 291 3.43 17.06 3.97
CA LYS A 291 4.09 17.55 2.73
C LYS A 291 3.52 16.86 1.49
N ALA A 292 3.28 15.54 1.54
CA ALA A 292 2.69 14.77 0.46
C ALA A 292 1.29 15.28 0.12
N ASN A 293 0.45 15.51 1.14
CA ASN A 293 -0.89 16.08 0.96
C ASN A 293 -0.84 17.46 0.28
N ASN A 294 0.02 18.35 0.76
CA ASN A 294 0.17 19.70 0.19
C ASN A 294 0.72 19.66 -1.24
N LEU A 295 1.73 18.82 -1.50
CA LEU A 295 2.33 18.69 -2.82
C LEU A 295 1.34 18.12 -3.82
N VAL A 296 0.62 17.05 -3.46
CA VAL A 296 -0.40 16.44 -4.31
C VAL A 296 -1.52 17.42 -4.62
N PHE A 297 -1.99 18.18 -3.63
CA PHE A 297 -2.97 19.25 -3.85
C PHE A 297 -2.47 20.26 -4.91
N GLU A 298 -1.24 20.76 -4.78
CA GLU A 298 -0.66 21.69 -5.74
C GLU A 298 -0.48 21.05 -7.13
N LYS A 299 -0.12 19.77 -7.22
CA LYS A 299 -0.01 19.05 -8.50
C LYS A 299 -1.36 18.91 -9.19
N ILE A 300 -2.42 18.55 -8.47
CA ILE A 300 -3.78 18.44 -9.02
C ILE A 300 -4.29 19.82 -9.48
N LYS A 301 -4.12 20.85 -8.65
CA LYS A 301 -4.48 22.24 -8.98
C LYS A 301 -3.82 22.72 -10.28
N ASN A 302 -2.56 22.31 -10.50
CA ASN A 302 -1.79 22.64 -11.70
C ASN A 302 -1.98 21.64 -12.87
N LYS A 303 -2.90 20.66 -12.76
CA LYS A 303 -3.15 19.60 -13.75
C LYS A 303 -1.91 18.76 -14.10
N GLN A 304 -1.07 18.52 -13.11
CA GLN A 304 0.18 17.75 -13.22
C GLN A 304 0.07 16.34 -12.66
N LEU A 305 -1.11 15.92 -12.16
CA LEU A 305 -1.39 14.60 -11.59
C LEU A 305 -2.80 14.15 -11.93
#